data_AF-A0A1Y2LVN6-F1
#
_entry.id   AF-A0A1Y2LVN6-F1
#
_cell.length_a   1.000
_cell.length_b   1.000
_cell.length_c   1.000
_cell.angle_alpha   90.00
_cell.angle_beta   90.00
_cell.angle_gamma   90.00
#
_symmetry.space_group_name_H-M   'P 1'
#
loop_
_entity.id
_entity.type
_entity.pdbx_description
1 polymer ?
#
loop_
_entity_poly.entity_id
_entity_poly.type
_entity_poly.pdbx_seq_one_letter_code
_entity_poly.pdbx_strand_id
1 'polypeptide(L)'
;MGVAKCQRAAPYYRDLTAYALRKLNLNNVDMYMDGGHAGWLGWDANIGPAAQLFAEVYKAAGSPRGVRGIVTNVSNYNAYRIGTCPAITSPNANCDEERFIKAFAPLLQARGFPARFIVDVGRSGKQPTGQQAWGDWCNVQNAGFGPRPTTDTGSSLVDAFVWVKPGGESDGTSDTSAARYDATCGRSSAFKPAPEAGTWFNAYFEMLLKNANPPLA
;
A
#
# COMPACT_ATOMS: atom_id res chain seq x y z
N MET A 1 6.55 -17.87 -9.66
CA MET A 1 6.07 -17.47 -8.30
C MET A 1 6.68 -18.43 -7.30
N GLY A 2 7.41 -17.94 -6.28
CA GLY A 2 8.25 -18.79 -5.41
C GLY A 2 7.59 -19.32 -4.12
N VAL A 3 6.38 -18.87 -3.78
CA VAL A 3 5.69 -19.26 -2.53
C VAL A 3 4.57 -20.23 -2.86
N ALA A 4 4.67 -21.48 -2.38
CA ALA A 4 3.76 -22.57 -2.75
C ALA A 4 2.28 -22.28 -2.42
N LYS A 5 2.01 -21.63 -1.28
CA LYS A 5 0.65 -21.21 -0.92
C LYS A 5 0.09 -20.21 -1.93
N CYS A 6 0.88 -19.21 -2.34
CA CYS A 6 0.48 -18.22 -3.33
C CYS A 6 0.26 -18.85 -4.70
N GLN A 7 1.13 -19.77 -5.12
CA GLN A 7 1.00 -20.47 -6.41
C GLN A 7 -0.32 -21.23 -6.49
N ARG A 8 -0.72 -21.93 -5.41
CA ARG A 8 -2.00 -22.64 -5.34
C ARG A 8 -3.21 -21.70 -5.28
N ALA A 9 -3.09 -20.56 -4.61
CA ALA A 9 -4.17 -19.59 -4.43
C ALA A 9 -4.39 -18.67 -5.64
N ALA A 10 -3.36 -18.47 -6.47
CA ALA A 10 -3.35 -17.51 -7.58
C ALA A 10 -4.58 -17.58 -8.52
N PRO A 11 -5.01 -18.74 -9.05
CA PRO A 11 -6.20 -18.79 -9.91
C PRO A 11 -7.46 -18.33 -9.16
N TYR A 12 -7.65 -18.80 -7.93
CA TYR A 12 -8.80 -18.40 -7.10
C TYR A 12 -8.81 -16.91 -6.78
N TYR A 13 -7.64 -16.31 -6.52
CA TYR A 13 -7.55 -14.87 -6.24
C TYR A 13 -7.97 -14.06 -7.46
N ARG A 14 -7.55 -14.47 -8.67
CA ARG A 14 -7.96 -13.80 -9.91
C ARG A 14 -9.47 -13.92 -10.13
N ASP A 15 -10.02 -15.13 -9.98
CA ASP A 15 -11.43 -15.40 -10.22
C ASP A 15 -12.35 -14.71 -9.22
N LEU A 16 -12.03 -14.78 -7.92
CA LEU A 16 -12.81 -14.14 -6.86
C LEU A 16 -12.69 -12.62 -6.92
N THR A 17 -11.54 -12.07 -7.30
CA THR A 17 -11.41 -10.62 -7.52
C THR A 17 -12.27 -10.20 -8.69
N ALA A 18 -12.18 -10.86 -9.85
CA ALA A 18 -13.02 -10.53 -11.00
C ALA A 18 -14.53 -10.71 -10.69
N TYR A 19 -14.89 -11.69 -9.87
CA TYR A 19 -16.26 -11.85 -9.37
C TYR A 19 -16.71 -10.67 -8.51
N ALA A 20 -15.90 -10.23 -7.54
CA ALA A 20 -16.21 -9.09 -6.70
C ALA A 20 -16.38 -7.80 -7.54
N LEU A 21 -15.47 -7.55 -8.48
CA LEU A 21 -15.53 -6.39 -9.38
C LEU A 21 -16.82 -6.39 -10.23
N ARG A 22 -17.29 -7.56 -10.68
CA ARG A 22 -18.58 -7.67 -11.39
C ARG A 22 -19.77 -7.43 -10.49
N LYS A 23 -19.79 -8.06 -9.31
CA LYS A 23 -20.96 -8.04 -8.41
C LYS A 23 -21.14 -6.71 -7.69
N LEU A 24 -20.04 -6.03 -7.38
CA LEU A 24 -20.05 -4.74 -6.72
C LEU A 24 -20.02 -3.56 -7.70
N ASN A 25 -20.17 -3.81 -9.01
CA ASN A 25 -20.32 -2.79 -10.04
C ASN A 25 -21.71 -2.13 -9.98
N LEU A 26 -21.97 -1.40 -8.91
CA LEU A 26 -23.19 -0.65 -8.68
C LEU A 26 -23.01 0.82 -9.12
N ASN A 27 -24.10 1.53 -9.36
CA ASN A 27 -24.05 2.91 -9.88
C ASN A 27 -23.38 3.90 -8.93
N ASN A 28 -23.40 3.62 -7.63
CA ASN A 28 -22.90 4.47 -6.55
C ASN A 28 -21.65 3.89 -5.88
N VAL A 29 -20.95 2.97 -6.54
CA VAL A 29 -19.73 2.33 -6.03
C VAL A 29 -18.58 2.63 -6.99
N ASP A 30 -17.48 3.09 -6.41
CA ASP A 30 -16.17 3.17 -7.06
C ASP A 30 -15.21 2.22 -6.31
N MET A 31 -14.53 1.37 -7.06
CA MET A 31 -13.62 0.34 -6.57
C MET A 31 -12.19 0.64 -7.02
N TYR A 32 -11.26 0.41 -6.11
CA TYR A 32 -9.83 0.48 -6.33
C TYR A 32 -9.21 -0.87 -5.93
N MET A 33 -8.55 -1.55 -6.87
CA MET A 33 -7.82 -2.78 -6.56
C MET A 33 -6.53 -2.44 -5.81
N ASP A 34 -6.15 -3.22 -4.80
CA ASP A 34 -4.85 -3.03 -4.13
C ASP A 34 -3.70 -3.25 -5.11
N GLY A 35 -2.81 -2.25 -5.19
CA GLY A 35 -1.66 -2.18 -6.08
C GLY A 35 -0.32 -2.35 -5.39
N GLY A 36 -0.30 -2.86 -4.16
CA GLY A 36 0.90 -2.84 -3.32
C GLY A 36 1.43 -1.42 -3.15
N HIS A 37 2.73 -1.23 -3.35
CA HIS A 37 3.40 0.07 -3.22
C HIS A 37 4.67 0.14 -4.07
N ALA A 38 5.32 1.30 -4.11
CA ALA A 38 6.50 1.58 -4.92
C ALA A 38 7.64 0.57 -4.68
N GLY A 39 7.95 0.28 -3.41
CA GLY A 39 8.92 -0.74 -2.99
C GLY A 39 8.54 -2.20 -3.23
N TRP A 40 7.38 -2.48 -3.83
CA TRP A 40 6.94 -3.84 -4.16
C TRP A 40 6.73 -4.00 -5.67
N LEU A 41 5.73 -3.33 -6.24
CA LEU A 41 5.40 -3.44 -7.67
C LEU A 41 6.07 -2.36 -8.52
N GLY A 42 6.59 -1.31 -7.88
CA GLY A 42 7.27 -0.21 -8.58
C GLY A 42 8.70 -0.51 -9.01
N TRP A 43 9.26 -1.68 -8.70
CA TRP A 43 10.55 -2.08 -9.26
C TRP A 43 10.46 -2.30 -10.78
N ASP A 44 11.49 -1.95 -11.53
CA ASP A 44 11.52 -2.05 -13.00
C ASP A 44 11.16 -3.45 -13.51
N ALA A 45 11.66 -4.50 -12.85
CA ALA A 45 11.37 -5.89 -13.20
C ALA A 45 9.90 -6.30 -12.91
N ASN A 46 9.20 -5.58 -12.03
CA ASN A 46 7.88 -5.95 -11.52
C ASN A 46 6.75 -5.13 -12.15
N ILE A 47 7.02 -3.87 -12.51
CA ILE A 47 5.97 -2.91 -12.89
C ILE A 47 5.25 -3.30 -14.19
N GLY A 48 5.98 -3.86 -15.16
CA GLY A 48 5.41 -4.39 -16.40
C GLY A 48 4.48 -5.60 -16.18
N PRO A 49 4.98 -6.68 -15.53
CA PRO A 49 4.15 -7.83 -15.16
C PRO A 49 2.95 -7.48 -14.28
N ALA A 50 3.10 -6.52 -13.36
CA ALA A 50 1.99 -6.01 -12.55
C ALA A 50 0.91 -5.39 -13.45
N ALA A 51 1.29 -4.52 -14.39
CA ALA A 51 0.33 -3.84 -15.27
C ALA A 51 -0.46 -4.84 -16.12
N GLN A 52 0.21 -5.91 -16.56
CA GLN A 52 -0.44 -7.02 -17.25
C GLN A 52 -1.48 -7.70 -16.36
N LEU A 53 -1.12 -8.08 -15.13
CA LEU A 53 -2.04 -8.76 -14.22
C LEU A 53 -3.29 -7.93 -13.90
N PHE A 54 -3.14 -6.66 -13.57
CA PHE A 54 -4.28 -5.79 -13.28
C PHE A 54 -5.21 -5.62 -14.48
N ALA A 55 -4.64 -5.43 -15.68
CA ALA A 55 -5.43 -5.33 -16.90
C ALA A 55 -6.16 -6.63 -17.24
N GLU A 56 -5.54 -7.79 -17.02
CA GLU A 56 -6.18 -9.10 -17.19
C GLU A 56 -7.37 -9.27 -16.24
N VAL A 57 -7.21 -8.94 -14.95
CA VAL A 57 -8.30 -9.03 -13.96
C VAL A 57 -9.43 -8.05 -14.28
N TYR A 58 -9.09 -6.81 -14.64
CA TYR A 58 -10.07 -5.79 -15.05
C TYR A 58 -10.90 -6.25 -16.26
N LYS A 59 -10.24 -6.80 -17.29
CA LYS A 59 -10.92 -7.34 -18.48
C LYS A 59 -11.74 -8.60 -18.17
N ALA A 60 -11.24 -9.50 -17.31
CA ALA A 60 -11.98 -10.68 -16.88
C ALA A 60 -13.25 -10.31 -16.09
N ALA A 61 -13.27 -9.15 -15.44
CA ALA A 61 -14.46 -8.58 -14.82
C ALA A 61 -15.41 -7.91 -15.83
N GLY A 62 -15.09 -7.87 -17.12
CA GLY A 62 -15.89 -7.18 -18.14
C GLY A 62 -15.68 -5.67 -18.18
N SER A 63 -14.54 -5.18 -17.68
CA SER A 63 -14.20 -3.75 -17.65
C SER A 63 -15.29 -2.86 -17.01
N PRO A 64 -15.76 -3.18 -15.79
CA PRO A 64 -16.90 -2.51 -15.17
C PRO A 64 -16.63 -1.04 -14.88
N ARG A 65 -17.61 -0.17 -15.14
CA ARG A 65 -17.56 1.29 -14.85
C ARG A 65 -17.12 1.58 -13.41
N GLY A 66 -17.61 0.80 -12.45
CA GLY A 66 -17.31 0.98 -11.04
C GLY A 66 -15.86 0.69 -10.66
N VAL A 67 -15.04 0.09 -11.53
CA VAL A 67 -13.60 -0.07 -11.23
C VAL A 67 -12.85 1.17 -11.73
N ARG A 68 -12.63 2.09 -10.79
CA ARG A 68 -12.01 3.39 -11.06
C ARG A 68 -10.49 3.31 -11.15
N GLY A 69 -9.88 2.37 -10.44
CA GLY A 69 -8.45 2.12 -10.60
C GLY A 69 -7.80 1.30 -9.50
N ILE A 70 -6.72 1.83 -8.94
CA ILE A 70 -5.81 1.12 -8.02
C ILE A 70 -5.58 1.94 -6.75
N VAL A 71 -5.53 1.29 -5.59
CA VAL A 71 -5.06 1.91 -4.34
C VAL A 71 -3.61 1.47 -4.08
N THR A 72 -2.73 2.40 -3.76
CA THR A 72 -1.33 2.07 -3.43
C THR A 72 -0.97 2.47 -2.00
N ASN A 73 0.14 1.91 -1.51
CA ASN A 73 0.70 2.14 -0.18
C ASN A 73 -0.16 1.66 1.00
N VAL A 74 -1.20 0.85 0.75
CA VAL A 74 -2.11 0.34 1.79
C VAL A 74 -1.30 -0.34 2.89
N SER A 75 -1.49 0.12 4.13
CA SER A 75 -0.77 -0.39 5.31
C SER A 75 0.76 -0.29 5.21
N ASN A 76 1.31 0.56 4.34
CA ASN A 76 2.75 0.80 4.24
C ASN A 76 3.07 2.26 4.63
N TYR A 77 4.28 2.72 4.33
CA TYR A 77 4.84 3.94 4.91
C TYR A 77 5.55 4.83 3.89
N ASN A 78 5.43 4.56 2.59
CA ASN A 78 6.13 5.34 1.59
C ASN A 78 5.64 6.79 1.59
N ALA A 79 6.56 7.71 1.31
CA ALA A 79 6.16 9.07 0.96
C ALA A 79 5.29 9.04 -0.29
N TYR A 80 4.32 9.96 -0.40
CA TYR A 80 3.69 10.22 -1.70
C TYR A 80 4.70 10.89 -2.65
N ARG A 81 5.33 11.98 -2.19
CA ARG A 81 6.35 12.74 -2.91
C ARG A 81 7.49 13.08 -1.97
N ILE A 82 8.74 12.78 -2.35
CA ILE A 82 9.93 13.15 -1.59
C ILE A 82 11.07 13.67 -2.49
N GLY A 83 11.79 14.68 -1.99
CA GLY A 83 12.94 15.27 -2.67
C GLY A 83 14.14 14.33 -2.72
N THR A 84 14.50 13.74 -1.57
CA THR A 84 15.61 12.79 -1.44
C THR A 84 15.08 11.41 -1.10
N CYS A 85 15.39 10.42 -1.94
CA CYS A 85 14.99 9.04 -1.71
C CYS A 85 15.66 8.48 -0.43
N PRO A 86 14.92 7.82 0.48
CA PRO A 86 15.51 7.09 1.60
C PRO A 86 16.47 6.01 1.12
N ALA A 87 17.57 5.76 1.86
CA ALA A 87 18.58 4.78 1.45
C ALA A 87 18.01 3.36 1.20
N ILE A 88 16.97 2.97 1.98
CA ILE A 88 16.29 1.68 1.86
C ILE A 88 15.61 1.46 0.49
N THR A 89 15.39 2.52 -0.29
CA THR A 89 14.72 2.41 -1.60
C THR A 89 15.70 2.12 -2.73
N SER A 90 17.00 2.28 -2.51
CA SER A 90 18.01 2.07 -3.55
C SER A 90 18.10 0.59 -3.97
N PRO A 91 18.29 0.28 -5.26
CA PRO A 91 18.46 1.18 -6.41
C PRO A 91 17.17 1.51 -7.17
N ASN A 92 15.98 1.36 -6.57
CA ASN A 92 14.71 1.60 -7.26
C ASN A 92 14.55 3.08 -7.66
N ALA A 93 14.34 3.34 -8.96
CA ALA A 93 14.05 4.67 -9.46
C ALA A 93 12.70 5.22 -8.95
N ASN A 94 11.74 4.32 -8.69
CA ASN A 94 10.44 4.65 -8.15
C ASN A 94 10.49 4.62 -6.61
N CYS A 95 11.21 5.57 -6.00
CA CYS A 95 11.45 5.59 -4.55
C CYS A 95 10.29 6.15 -3.70
N ASP A 96 9.24 6.66 -4.34
CA ASP A 96 8.00 7.12 -3.71
C ASP A 96 6.79 6.79 -4.58
N GLU A 97 5.59 6.99 -4.03
CA GLU A 97 4.35 6.58 -4.71
C GLU A 97 4.06 7.43 -5.94
N GLU A 98 4.42 8.71 -5.98
CA GLU A 98 4.22 9.55 -7.16
C GLU A 98 5.04 9.07 -8.35
N ARG A 99 6.34 8.75 -8.15
CA ARG A 99 7.18 8.20 -9.22
C ARG A 99 6.64 6.85 -9.69
N PHE A 100 6.27 5.98 -8.76
CA PHE A 100 5.65 4.69 -9.08
C PHE A 100 4.38 4.86 -9.92
N ILE A 101 3.43 5.69 -9.49
CA ILE A 101 2.16 5.92 -10.19
C ILE A 101 2.39 6.50 -11.59
N LYS A 102 3.30 7.46 -11.74
CA LYS A 102 3.66 8.04 -13.05
C LYS A 102 4.27 7.01 -14.00
N ALA A 103 5.05 6.07 -13.49
CA ALA A 103 5.59 4.96 -14.28
C ALA A 103 4.53 3.88 -14.58
N PHE A 104 3.59 3.65 -13.66
CA PHE A 104 2.65 2.54 -13.75
C PHE A 104 1.42 2.82 -14.60
N ALA A 105 0.85 4.02 -14.46
CA ALA A 105 -0.35 4.46 -15.19
C ALA A 105 -0.27 4.25 -16.72
N PRO A 106 0.81 4.67 -17.44
CA PRO A 106 0.88 4.47 -18.89
C PRO A 106 0.94 2.99 -19.29
N LEU A 107 1.53 2.12 -18.45
CA LEU A 107 1.59 0.68 -18.72
C LEU A 107 0.21 0.01 -18.60
N LEU A 108 -0.61 0.46 -17.64
CA LEU A 108 -1.99 0.02 -17.46
C LEU A 108 -2.87 0.54 -18.61
N GLN A 109 -2.74 1.83 -18.95
CA GLN A 109 -3.45 2.47 -20.06
C GLN A 109 -3.19 1.73 -21.38
N ALA A 110 -1.93 1.43 -21.70
CA ALA A 110 -1.54 0.70 -22.90
C ALA A 110 -2.16 -0.70 -22.99
N ARG A 111 -2.58 -1.26 -21.86
CA ARG A 111 -3.24 -2.57 -21.77
C ARG A 111 -4.76 -2.47 -21.65
N GLY A 112 -5.33 -1.27 -21.79
CA GLY A 112 -6.77 -1.05 -21.78
C GLY A 112 -7.37 -0.90 -20.38
N PHE A 113 -6.55 -0.63 -19.36
CA PHE A 113 -7.02 -0.25 -18.03
C PHE A 113 -6.58 1.18 -17.68
N PRO A 114 -7.43 2.20 -17.94
CA PRO A 114 -7.11 3.61 -17.68
C PRO A 114 -7.30 3.96 -16.20
N ALA A 115 -6.52 3.29 -15.33
CA ALA A 115 -6.68 3.39 -13.88
C ALA A 115 -6.34 4.79 -13.35
N ARG A 116 -7.21 5.30 -12.47
CA ARG A 116 -6.85 6.36 -11.51
C ARG A 116 -6.29 5.73 -10.23
N PHE A 117 -5.78 6.57 -9.33
CA PHE A 117 -5.15 6.10 -8.11
C PHE A 117 -5.72 6.78 -6.87
N ILE A 118 -5.78 6.04 -5.77
CA ILE A 118 -5.81 6.62 -4.42
C ILE A 118 -4.60 6.11 -3.65
N VAL A 119 -4.08 6.89 -2.72
CA VAL A 119 -2.82 6.56 -2.03
C VAL A 119 -3.04 6.60 -0.53
N ASP A 120 -2.74 5.49 0.14
CA ASP A 120 -2.70 5.47 1.60
C ASP A 120 -1.53 6.32 2.08
N VAL A 121 -1.81 7.34 2.89
CA VAL A 121 -0.80 8.22 3.49
C VAL A 121 -0.92 8.24 5.01
N GLY A 122 -1.70 7.32 5.59
CA GLY A 122 -2.05 7.30 7.01
C GLY A 122 -0.85 7.27 7.94
N ARG A 123 0.24 6.61 7.54
CA ARG A 123 1.45 6.44 8.36
C ARG A 123 2.71 6.99 7.69
N SER A 124 2.55 7.87 6.71
CA SER A 124 3.62 8.36 5.84
C SER A 124 4.19 9.73 6.21
N GLY A 125 3.83 10.30 7.37
CA GLY A 125 4.18 11.68 7.72
C GLY A 125 5.67 11.92 7.98
N LYS A 126 6.34 10.93 8.56
CA LYS A 126 7.77 11.02 8.90
C LYS A 126 8.61 10.20 7.92
N GLN A 127 9.54 10.88 7.25
CA GLN A 127 10.45 10.31 6.28
C GLN A 127 11.90 10.79 6.57
N PRO A 128 12.91 9.90 6.50
CA PRO A 128 12.76 8.45 6.44
C PRO A 128 12.09 7.89 7.70
N THR A 129 11.42 6.76 7.56
CA THR A 129 10.89 5.98 8.68
C THR A 129 12.03 5.28 9.43
N GLY A 130 11.71 4.46 10.45
CA GLY A 130 12.67 3.61 11.15
C GLY A 130 12.95 2.27 10.47
N GLN A 131 12.50 2.07 9.23
CA GLN A 131 12.77 0.85 8.46
C GLN A 131 14.28 0.68 8.22
N GLN A 132 14.76 -0.54 8.35
CA GLN A 132 16.14 -0.91 7.99
C GLN A 132 16.21 -1.52 6.59
N ALA A 133 15.13 -2.17 6.17
CA ALA A 133 14.89 -2.59 4.80
C ALA A 133 13.48 -2.16 4.37
N TRP A 134 13.29 -1.88 3.08
CA TRP A 134 11.99 -1.41 2.59
C TRP A 134 10.86 -2.44 2.78
N GLY A 135 11.21 -3.73 2.83
CA GLY A 135 10.29 -4.82 3.14
C GLY A 135 9.98 -4.99 4.63
N ASP A 136 10.49 -4.13 5.52
CA ASP A 136 10.06 -4.08 6.92
C ASP A 136 8.69 -3.39 6.99
N TRP A 137 7.61 -4.16 7.13
CA TRP A 137 6.24 -3.66 7.06
C TRP A 137 5.50 -3.61 8.40
N CYS A 138 6.00 -4.30 9.44
CA CYS A 138 5.24 -4.52 10.67
C CYS A 138 5.56 -3.48 11.74
N ASN A 139 4.55 -2.73 12.19
CA ASN A 139 4.61 -1.77 13.29
C ASN A 139 5.87 -0.88 13.22
N VAL A 140 6.21 -0.36 12.04
CA VAL A 140 7.48 0.34 11.81
C VAL A 140 7.70 1.48 12.81
N GLN A 141 8.82 1.46 13.51
CA GLN A 141 9.26 2.52 14.40
C GLN A 141 9.48 3.83 13.64
N ASN A 142 9.39 4.96 14.34
CA ASN A 142 9.62 6.29 13.78
C ASN A 142 8.70 6.66 12.59
N ALA A 143 7.59 5.94 12.40
CA ALA A 143 6.49 6.36 11.54
C ALA A 143 5.71 7.51 12.19
N GLY A 144 4.92 8.22 11.39
CA GLY A 144 4.10 9.36 11.84
C GLY A 144 2.83 9.49 11.01
N PHE A 145 1.75 10.03 11.61
CA PHE A 145 0.54 10.32 10.84
C PHE A 145 0.85 11.27 9.68
N GLY A 146 0.42 10.91 8.46
CA GLY A 146 0.74 11.68 7.26
C GLY A 146 -0.27 12.77 6.90
N PRO A 147 -0.20 13.30 5.67
CA PRO A 147 -1.19 14.24 5.13
C PRO A 147 -2.62 13.75 5.36
N ARG A 148 -3.54 14.65 5.67
CA ARG A 148 -4.94 14.28 5.90
C ARG A 148 -5.59 13.87 4.57
N PRO A 149 -6.61 12.99 4.60
CA PRO A 149 -7.34 12.63 3.39
C PRO A 149 -7.87 13.85 2.66
N THR A 150 -7.65 13.91 1.34
CA THR A 150 -8.04 15.04 0.49
C THR A 150 -8.06 14.62 -0.98
N THR A 151 -8.89 15.27 -1.80
CA THR A 151 -8.87 15.15 -3.26
C THR A 151 -7.92 16.15 -3.91
N ASP A 152 -7.39 17.12 -3.17
CA ASP A 152 -6.38 18.06 -3.65
C ASP A 152 -4.99 17.41 -3.60
N THR A 153 -4.71 16.54 -4.58
CA THR A 153 -3.49 15.73 -4.64
C THR A 153 -2.38 16.36 -5.48
N GLY A 154 -2.70 17.41 -6.24
CA GLY A 154 -1.81 18.01 -7.22
C GLY A 154 -1.42 17.09 -8.39
N SER A 155 -2.13 15.98 -8.60
CA SER A 155 -1.88 15.03 -9.69
C SER A 155 -3.18 14.68 -10.41
N SER A 156 -3.17 14.74 -11.73
CA SER A 156 -4.30 14.27 -12.52
C SER A 156 -4.48 12.75 -12.39
N LEU A 157 -3.46 11.98 -12.03
CA LEU A 157 -3.58 10.52 -11.90
C LEU A 157 -4.19 10.08 -10.56
N VAL A 158 -4.15 10.94 -9.53
CA VAL A 158 -4.49 10.58 -8.15
C VAL A 158 -5.78 11.28 -7.73
N ASP A 159 -6.84 10.49 -7.55
CA ASP A 159 -8.15 10.98 -7.13
C ASP A 159 -8.14 11.50 -5.69
N ALA A 160 -7.42 10.81 -4.78
CA ALA A 160 -7.38 11.19 -3.37
C ALA A 160 -6.15 10.63 -2.62
N PHE A 161 -5.70 11.39 -1.63
CA PHE A 161 -5.00 10.82 -0.47
C PHE A 161 -6.03 10.27 0.50
N VAL A 162 -5.76 9.09 1.03
CA VAL A 162 -6.66 8.37 1.95
C VAL A 162 -5.86 7.82 3.12
N TRP A 163 -6.55 7.51 4.21
CA TRP A 163 -6.00 6.72 5.31
C TRP A 163 -6.71 5.37 5.26
N VAL A 164 -6.10 4.38 4.61
CA VAL A 164 -6.71 3.05 4.45
C VAL A 164 -6.43 2.21 5.69
N LYS A 165 -5.17 2.10 6.11
CA LYS A 165 -4.80 1.50 7.40
C LYS A 165 -5.03 2.50 8.55
N PRO A 166 -5.88 2.18 9.54
CA PRO A 166 -6.03 3.02 10.71
C PRO A 166 -4.76 2.95 11.57
N GLY A 167 -4.04 4.07 11.67
CA GLY A 167 -2.85 4.15 12.52
C GLY A 167 -3.22 3.98 13.99
N GLY A 168 -2.55 3.06 14.67
CA GLY A 168 -2.87 2.65 16.05
C GLY A 168 -3.42 1.23 16.14
N GLU A 169 -3.99 0.68 15.06
CA GLU A 169 -4.26 -0.75 14.99
C GLU A 169 -2.97 -1.51 14.63
N SER A 170 -2.58 -2.49 15.45
CA SER A 170 -1.35 -3.25 15.23
C SER A 170 -1.34 -3.98 13.89
N ASP A 171 -0.16 -4.14 13.30
CA ASP A 171 0.07 -4.95 12.10
C ASP A 171 0.30 -6.43 12.44
N GLY A 172 0.66 -6.74 13.70
CA GLY A 172 0.99 -8.10 14.14
C GLY A 172 1.74 -8.13 15.46
N THR A 173 1.63 -9.26 16.16
CA THR A 173 2.22 -9.46 17.48
C THR A 173 3.73 -9.61 17.43
N SER A 174 4.42 -9.08 18.44
CA SER A 174 5.85 -9.32 18.63
C SER A 174 6.14 -10.49 19.58
N ASP A 175 5.10 -11.14 20.12
CA ASP A 175 5.22 -12.34 20.94
C ASP A 175 5.58 -13.55 20.07
N THR A 176 6.80 -14.06 20.23
CA THR A 176 7.32 -15.19 19.45
C THR A 176 6.63 -16.51 19.77
N SER A 177 5.87 -16.58 20.87
CA SER A 177 5.09 -17.77 21.24
C SER A 177 3.68 -17.78 20.63
N ALA A 178 3.23 -16.64 20.06
CA ALA A 178 1.90 -16.53 19.50
C ALA A 178 1.74 -17.34 18.21
N ALA A 179 0.58 -17.98 18.03
CA ALA A 179 0.29 -18.82 16.86
C ALA A 179 0.34 -18.06 15.52
N ARG A 180 0.14 -16.73 15.54
CA ARG A 180 0.16 -15.85 14.36
C ARG A 180 1.39 -14.94 14.31
N TYR A 181 2.43 -15.26 15.06
CA TYR A 181 3.68 -14.52 15.01
C TYR A 181 4.26 -14.50 13.59
N ASP A 182 4.56 -13.29 13.10
CA ASP A 182 5.34 -13.08 11.88
C ASP A 182 6.71 -12.52 12.27
N ALA A 183 7.78 -13.14 11.75
CA ALA A 183 9.16 -12.76 12.06
C ALA A 183 9.48 -11.29 11.73
N THR A 184 8.74 -10.67 10.81
CA THR A 184 8.88 -9.24 10.47
C THR A 184 8.50 -8.35 11.66
N CYS A 185 7.50 -8.73 12.44
CA CYS A 185 7.11 -8.04 13.68
C CYS A 185 8.10 -8.21 14.82
N GLY A 186 9.03 -9.17 14.70
CA GLY A 186 10.15 -9.39 15.60
C GLY A 186 11.43 -8.62 15.24
N ARG A 187 11.49 -7.90 14.11
CA ARG A 187 12.69 -7.16 13.66
C ARG A 187 12.99 -5.93 14.52
N SER A 188 14.23 -5.46 14.49
CA SER A 188 14.69 -4.25 15.20
C SER A 188 13.94 -2.98 14.80
N SER A 189 13.49 -2.90 13.54
CA SER A 189 12.70 -1.79 12.99
C SER A 189 11.23 -1.81 13.39
N ALA A 190 10.73 -2.89 13.99
CA ALA A 190 9.35 -3.00 14.47
C ALA A 190 9.24 -2.46 15.91
N PHE A 191 8.18 -1.70 16.18
CA PHE A 191 7.86 -1.13 17.49
C PHE A 191 7.25 -2.22 18.38
N LYS A 192 7.76 -2.35 19.61
CA LYS A 192 7.47 -3.47 20.51
C LYS A 192 7.37 -2.99 21.97
N PRO A 193 6.73 -3.78 22.86
CA PRO A 193 5.97 -5.00 22.57
C PRO A 193 4.67 -4.68 21.83
N ALA A 194 4.36 -5.46 20.79
CA ALA A 194 3.18 -5.28 19.93
C ALA A 194 2.12 -6.35 20.20
N PRO A 195 0.82 -5.98 20.26
CA PRO A 195 -0.27 -6.92 20.43
C PRO A 195 -0.65 -7.61 19.11
N GLU A 196 -1.69 -8.44 19.12
CA GLU A 196 -2.21 -9.11 17.92
C GLU A 196 -2.64 -8.13 16.81
N ALA A 197 -2.50 -8.56 15.55
CA ALA A 197 -2.90 -7.74 14.39
C ALA A 197 -4.37 -7.28 14.51
N GLY A 198 -4.63 -6.01 14.17
CA GLY A 198 -5.94 -5.37 14.25
C GLY A 198 -6.35 -4.92 15.65
N THR A 199 -5.65 -5.33 16.71
CA THR A 199 -5.93 -4.81 18.07
C THR A 199 -5.31 -3.44 18.29
N TRP A 200 -5.86 -2.69 19.24
CA TRP A 200 -5.35 -1.35 19.56
C TRP A 200 -3.95 -1.40 20.18
N PHE A 201 -3.03 -0.65 19.60
CA PHE A 201 -1.66 -0.49 20.02
C PHE A 201 -1.38 0.96 20.44
N ASN A 202 -1.74 1.28 21.68
CA ASN A 202 -1.74 2.66 22.18
C ASN A 202 -0.36 3.34 22.09
N ALA A 203 0.71 2.67 22.50
CA ALA A 203 2.06 3.25 22.45
C ALA A 203 2.52 3.56 21.01
N TYR A 204 2.10 2.73 20.04
CA TYR A 204 2.33 3.00 18.62
C TYR A 204 1.52 4.18 18.13
N PHE A 205 0.25 4.27 18.52
CA PHE A 205 -0.60 5.43 18.23
C PHE A 205 0.01 6.74 18.76
N GLU A 206 0.47 6.76 20.01
CA GLU A 206 1.16 7.92 20.60
C GLU A 206 2.44 8.30 19.84
N MET A 207 3.21 7.31 19.36
CA MET A 207 4.36 7.58 18.49
C MET A 207 3.92 8.23 17.17
N LEU A 208 2.86 7.72 16.53
CA LEU A 208 2.33 8.30 15.29
C LEU A 208 1.87 9.74 15.49
N LEU A 209 1.23 10.05 16.62
CA LEU A 209 0.82 11.42 16.99
C LEU A 209 2.02 12.34 17.13
N LYS A 210 3.05 11.93 17.91
CA LYS A 210 4.26 12.72 18.13
C LYS A 210 5.02 13.02 16.84
N ASN A 211 4.98 12.10 15.88
CA ASN A 211 5.64 12.22 14.59
C ASN A 211 4.71 12.72 13.47
N ALA A 212 3.50 13.18 13.79
CA ALA A 212 2.53 13.60 12.78
C ALA A 212 3.07 14.75 11.92
N ASN A 213 2.89 14.64 10.61
CA ASN A 213 3.27 15.65 9.64
C ASN A 213 2.25 15.69 8.48
N PRO A 214 1.44 16.76 8.36
CA PRO A 214 1.43 17.96 9.21
C PRO A 214 1.12 17.65 10.68
N PRO A 215 1.69 18.42 11.63
CA PRO A 215 1.40 18.28 13.07
C PRO A 215 -0.10 18.31 13.36
N LEU A 216 -0.52 17.57 14.39
CA LEU A 216 -1.88 17.65 14.93
C LEU A 216 -1.91 18.80 15.95
N ALA A 217 -3.00 19.57 15.95
CA ALA A 217 -3.20 20.70 16.86
C ALA A 217 -3.38 20.25 18.32
#